data_AF-A0A415ZL92-F1
#
_entry.id   AF-A0A415ZL92-F1
#
_cell.length_a   1.000
_cell.length_b   1.000
_cell.length_c   1.000
_cell.angle_alpha   90.00
_cell.angle_beta   90.00
_cell.angle_gamma   90.00
#
_symmetry.space_group_name_H-M   'P 1'
#
loop_
_entity.id
_entity.type
_entity.pdbx_description
1 polymer ?
#
loop_
_entity_poly.entity_id
_entity_poly.type
_entity_poly.pdbx_seq_one_letter_code
_entity_poly.pdbx_strand_id
1 'polypeptide(L)'
;MSMINEIMQRVYNSSEFAIKGYSLSLKDTFFVTHSTRAYVVFIAERSNLDGSNQSFSYVIYSVNEESVIASSSDLYKSITSQFPSLADLSNAGGKTDFVRKRTLSKQLDILTESYVKHSGLLDDVKDAYISYLTETEEIKAPSFKPIYEYFSGRTRR
;
A
#
# COMPACT_ATOMS: atom_id res chain seq x y z
N MET A 1 9.55 -18.07 -1.02
CA MET A 1 8.91 -16.99 -1.80
C MET A 1 9.10 -15.71 -1.01
N SER A 2 9.11 -14.53 -1.64
CA SER A 2 9.15 -13.27 -0.86
C SER A 2 7.79 -13.06 -0.19
N MET A 3 7.77 -12.58 1.06
CA MET A 3 6.53 -12.46 1.85
C MET A 3 5.56 -11.49 1.19
N ILE A 4 6.06 -10.40 0.60
CA ILE A 4 5.21 -9.47 -0.13
C ILE A 4 4.57 -10.09 -1.38
N ASN A 5 5.25 -11.05 -2.04
CA ASN A 5 4.64 -11.77 -3.17
C ASN A 5 3.46 -12.63 -2.71
N GLU A 6 3.58 -13.27 -1.54
CA GLU A 6 2.48 -14.06 -0.95
C GLU A 6 1.31 -13.14 -0.55
N ILE A 7 1.58 -11.99 0.06
CA ILE A 7 0.58 -10.98 0.38
C ILE A 7 -0.13 -10.50 -0.89
N MET A 8 0.62 -10.14 -1.93
CA MET A 8 0.06 -9.72 -3.22
C MET A 8 -0.82 -10.80 -3.83
N GLN A 9 -0.39 -12.07 -3.80
CA GLN A 9 -1.22 -13.18 -4.27
C GLN A 9 -2.51 -13.32 -3.47
N ARG A 10 -2.46 -13.20 -2.13
CA ARG A 10 -3.66 -13.21 -1.28
C ARG A 10 -4.59 -12.03 -1.61
N VAL A 11 -4.04 -10.86 -1.93
CA VAL A 11 -4.81 -9.70 -2.40
C VAL A 11 -5.49 -9.98 -3.73
N TYR A 12 -4.75 -10.45 -4.74
CA TYR A 12 -5.32 -10.78 -6.05
C TYR A 12 -6.40 -11.88 -5.98
N ASN A 13 -6.26 -12.82 -5.06
CA ASN A 13 -7.23 -13.90 -4.86
C ASN A 13 -8.41 -13.49 -3.95
N SER A 14 -8.40 -12.30 -3.37
CA SER A 14 -9.48 -11.84 -2.49
C SER A 14 -10.73 -11.46 -3.28
N SER A 15 -11.89 -11.56 -2.64
CA SER A 15 -13.17 -11.12 -3.20
C SER A 15 -13.19 -9.63 -3.55
N GLU A 16 -12.36 -8.83 -2.88
CA GLU A 16 -12.21 -7.39 -3.15
C GLU A 16 -11.57 -7.12 -4.52
N PHE A 17 -10.77 -8.07 -5.03
CA PHE A 17 -10.00 -7.91 -6.26
C PHE A 17 -10.53 -8.79 -7.42
N ALA A 18 -11.25 -9.86 -7.12
CA ALA A 18 -11.82 -10.76 -8.11
C ALA A 18 -13.17 -10.25 -8.69
N ILE A 19 -13.21 -9.01 -9.18
CA ILE A 19 -14.43 -8.38 -9.73
C ILE A 19 -14.51 -8.58 -11.25
N LYS A 20 -15.60 -9.19 -11.74
CA LYS A 20 -15.83 -9.39 -13.17
C LYS A 20 -16.12 -8.06 -13.89
N GLY A 21 -15.64 -7.95 -15.14
CA GLY A 21 -15.97 -6.83 -16.04
C GLY A 21 -15.12 -5.57 -15.87
N TYR A 22 -14.13 -5.58 -14.98
CA TYR A 22 -13.22 -4.47 -14.73
C TYR A 22 -11.77 -4.91 -14.81
N SER A 23 -10.89 -3.97 -15.14
CA SER A 23 -9.45 -4.10 -14.96
C SER A 23 -9.09 -3.58 -13.58
N LEU A 24 -8.37 -4.38 -12.80
CA LEU A 24 -7.88 -4.03 -11.47
C LEU A 24 -6.37 -4.16 -11.44
N SER A 25 -5.68 -3.13 -10.93
CA SER A 25 -4.21 -3.15 -10.80
C SER A 25 -3.73 -2.46 -9.53
N LEU A 26 -2.74 -3.07 -8.87
CA LEU A 26 -2.08 -2.46 -7.72
C LEU A 26 -1.08 -1.41 -8.23
N LYS A 27 -1.25 -0.15 -7.83
CA LYS A 27 -0.42 0.98 -8.25
C LYS A 27 0.66 1.33 -7.26
N ASP A 28 0.35 1.20 -5.98
CA ASP A 28 1.26 1.55 -4.90
C ASP A 28 1.03 0.72 -3.65
N THR A 29 2.03 0.67 -2.79
CA THR A 29 2.00 -0.15 -1.57
C THR A 29 2.74 0.55 -0.43
N PHE A 30 2.14 0.51 0.75
CA PHE A 30 2.65 1.13 1.97
C PHE A 30 2.56 0.15 3.14
N PHE A 31 3.41 0.35 4.14
CA PHE A 31 3.37 -0.36 5.41
C PHE A 31 2.95 0.64 6.49
N VAL A 32 2.00 0.25 7.34
CA VAL A 32 1.56 1.10 8.44
C VAL A 32 1.30 0.27 9.68
N THR A 33 1.73 0.79 10.82
CA THR A 33 1.30 0.30 12.13
C THR A 33 0.12 1.14 12.60
N HIS A 34 -0.93 0.47 13.07
CA HIS A 34 -2.08 1.11 13.67
C HIS A 34 -2.46 0.36 14.94
N SER A 35 -2.39 1.07 16.07
CA SER A 35 -2.47 0.49 17.40
C SER A 35 -1.38 -0.59 17.58
N THR A 36 -1.73 -1.80 18.02
CA THR A 36 -0.80 -2.93 18.19
C THR A 36 -0.68 -3.82 16.96
N ARG A 37 -1.18 -3.38 15.79
CA ARG A 37 -1.27 -4.18 14.57
C ARG A 37 -0.52 -3.54 13.42
N ALA A 38 -0.07 -4.37 12.48
CA ALA A 38 0.54 -3.94 11.24
C ALA A 38 -0.33 -4.29 10.04
N TYR A 39 -0.29 -3.39 9.07
CA TYR A 39 -1.07 -3.48 7.84
C TYR A 39 -0.20 -3.15 6.64
N VAL A 40 -0.39 -3.91 5.57
CA VAL A 40 0.10 -3.54 4.24
C VAL A 40 -1.06 -2.93 3.48
N VAL A 41 -0.91 -1.68 3.09
CA VAL A 41 -1.94 -0.89 2.42
C VAL A 41 -1.57 -0.75 0.95
N PHE A 42 -2.43 -1.22 0.07
CA PHE A 42 -2.28 -1.05 -1.36
C PHE A 42 -3.22 0.03 -1.88
N ILE A 43 -2.79 0.76 -2.91
CA ILE A 43 -3.67 1.54 -3.76
C ILE A 43 -4.00 0.69 -4.97
N ALA A 44 -5.27 0.33 -5.12
CA ALA A 44 -5.79 -0.33 -6.29
C ALA A 44 -6.43 0.69 -7.23
N GLU A 45 -6.12 0.60 -8.52
CA GLU A 45 -6.87 1.26 -9.57
C GLU A 45 -7.87 0.27 -10.16
N ARG A 46 -9.12 0.73 -10.28
CA ARG A 46 -10.18 0.09 -11.05
C ARG A 46 -10.46 0.92 -12.29
N SER A 47 -10.50 0.26 -13.44
CA SER A 47 -10.92 0.86 -14.71
C SER A 47 -11.78 -0.11 -15.51
N ASN A 48 -12.46 0.40 -16.52
CA ASN A 48 -13.05 -0.44 -17.57
C ASN A 48 -11.95 -1.19 -18.33
N LEU A 49 -12.30 -2.23 -19.08
CA LEU A 49 -11.33 -3.03 -19.85
C LEU A 49 -10.60 -2.21 -20.93
N ASP A 50 -11.21 -1.12 -21.40
CA ASP A 50 -10.62 -0.15 -22.32
C ASP A 50 -9.75 0.93 -21.62
N GLY A 51 -9.64 0.87 -20.29
CA GLY A 51 -8.87 1.81 -19.46
C GLY A 51 -9.61 3.10 -19.08
N SER A 52 -10.87 3.25 -19.48
CA SER A 52 -11.72 4.40 -19.10
C SER A 52 -12.25 4.29 -17.66
N ASN A 53 -12.82 5.38 -17.13
CA ASN A 53 -13.44 5.45 -15.80
C ASN A 53 -12.53 4.95 -14.67
N GLN A 54 -11.31 5.49 -14.62
CA GLN A 54 -10.34 5.18 -13.57
C GLN A 54 -10.84 5.67 -12.23
N SER A 55 -10.78 4.81 -11.23
CA SER A 55 -11.07 5.10 -9.83
C SER A 55 -10.07 4.38 -8.95
N PHE A 56 -9.80 4.93 -7.78
CA PHE A 56 -8.78 4.41 -6.87
C PHE A 56 -9.41 4.07 -5.52
N SER A 57 -8.94 2.97 -4.91
CA SER A 57 -9.38 2.51 -3.60
C SER A 57 -8.23 1.91 -2.81
N TYR A 58 -8.31 1.95 -1.49
CA TYR A 58 -7.39 1.23 -0.64
C TYR A 58 -7.76 -0.24 -0.54
N VAL A 59 -6.77 -1.12 -0.56
CA VAL A 59 -6.90 -2.52 -0.17
C VAL A 59 -5.97 -2.75 1.01
N ILE A 60 -6.50 -3.26 2.12
CA ILE A 60 -5.75 -3.40 3.37
C ILE A 60 -5.56 -4.87 3.67
N TYR A 61 -4.31 -5.29 3.83
CA TYR A 61 -3.95 -6.60 4.32
C TYR A 61 -3.47 -6.50 5.76
N SER A 62 -4.08 -7.28 6.67
CA SER A 62 -3.59 -7.41 8.03
C SER A 62 -2.42 -8.38 8.07
N VAL A 63 -1.25 -7.91 8.53
CA VAL A 63 -0.09 -8.78 8.75
C VAL A 63 -0.38 -9.76 9.89
N ASN A 64 -1.07 -9.30 10.93
CA ASN A 64 -1.40 -10.12 12.10
C ASN A 64 -2.42 -11.23 11.82
N GLU A 65 -3.47 -10.94 11.04
CA GLU A 65 -4.53 -11.90 10.70
C GLU A 65 -4.26 -12.62 9.36
N GLU A 66 -3.15 -12.29 8.72
CA GLU A 66 -2.72 -12.75 7.39
C GLU A 66 -3.82 -12.77 6.31
N SER A 67 -4.68 -11.76 6.33
CA SER A 67 -5.88 -11.71 5.48
C SER A 67 -6.19 -10.30 5.01
N VAL A 68 -6.92 -10.21 3.89
CA VAL A 68 -7.43 -8.95 3.38
C VAL A 68 -8.65 -8.54 4.20
N ILE A 69 -8.64 -7.29 4.64
CA ILE A 69 -9.77 -6.69 5.37
C ILE A 69 -10.82 -6.27 4.36
N ALA A 70 -12.03 -6.81 4.47
CA ALA A 70 -13.14 -6.48 3.60
C ALA A 70 -13.49 -4.99 3.68
N SER A 71 -13.69 -4.34 2.53
CA SER A 71 -14.02 -2.90 2.45
C SER A 71 -15.33 -2.52 3.15
N SER A 72 -16.23 -3.49 3.31
CA SER A 72 -17.50 -3.32 4.03
C SER A 72 -17.37 -3.29 5.55
N SER A 73 -16.25 -3.77 6.09
CA SER A 73 -16.04 -3.91 7.54
C SER A 73 -15.80 -2.56 8.24
N ASP A 74 -16.17 -2.48 9.51
CA ASP A 74 -15.93 -1.27 10.31
C ASP A 74 -14.44 -1.02 10.57
N LEU A 75 -13.64 -2.09 10.66
CA LEU A 75 -12.20 -2.00 10.78
C LEU A 75 -11.59 -1.30 9.56
N TYR A 76 -12.01 -1.68 8.35
CA TYR A 76 -11.56 -1.02 7.13
C TYR A 76 -11.91 0.48 7.15
N LYS A 77 -13.15 0.84 7.48
CA LYS A 77 -13.60 2.24 7.57
C LYS A 77 -12.80 3.03 8.61
N SER A 78 -12.53 2.44 9.77
CA SER A 78 -11.76 3.06 10.85
C SER A 78 -10.30 3.32 10.48
N ILE A 79 -9.70 2.44 9.69
CA ILE A 79 -8.32 2.62 9.21
C ILE A 79 -8.29 3.65 8.09
N THR A 80 -9.15 3.47 7.08
CA THR A 80 -9.16 4.33 5.87
C THR A 80 -9.66 5.74 6.14
N SER A 81 -10.46 5.98 7.18
CA SER A 81 -10.90 7.34 7.55
C SER A 81 -9.74 8.25 7.99
N GLN A 82 -8.58 7.68 8.31
CA GLN A 82 -7.37 8.44 8.64
C GLN A 82 -6.48 8.68 7.42
N PHE A 83 -6.73 8.01 6.30
CA PHE A 83 -5.91 8.09 5.10
C PHE A 83 -6.37 9.25 4.21
N PRO A 84 -5.47 9.81 3.37
CA PRO A 84 -5.86 10.85 2.43
C PRO A 84 -6.88 10.34 1.39
N SER A 85 -7.62 11.26 0.80
CA SER A 85 -8.56 10.93 -0.28
C SER A 85 -7.82 10.46 -1.53
N LEU A 86 -8.42 9.50 -2.24
CA LEU A 86 -7.92 8.97 -3.52
C LEU A 86 -8.66 9.53 -4.74
N ALA A 87 -9.64 10.42 -4.55
CA ALA A 87 -10.55 10.88 -5.61
C ALA A 87 -9.84 11.60 -6.77
N ASP A 88 -8.79 12.36 -6.45
CA ASP A 88 -8.05 13.19 -7.42
C ASP A 88 -6.76 12.52 -7.92
N LEU A 89 -6.58 11.22 -7.64
CA LEU A 89 -5.41 10.51 -8.12
C LEU A 89 -5.43 10.39 -9.65
N SER A 90 -4.28 10.64 -10.23
CA SER A 90 -4.06 10.52 -11.67
C SER A 90 -2.67 9.96 -11.91
N ASN A 91 -2.58 8.99 -12.81
CA ASN A 91 -1.31 8.40 -13.24
C ASN A 91 -0.59 9.24 -14.32
N ALA A 92 -1.09 10.45 -14.62
CA ALA A 92 -0.41 11.38 -15.48
C ALA A 92 0.92 11.84 -14.84
N GLY A 93 2.05 11.40 -15.40
CA GLY A 93 3.36 12.02 -15.14
C GLY A 93 4.36 11.27 -14.27
N GLY A 94 4.13 10.01 -13.87
CA GLY A 94 5.19 9.27 -13.16
C GLY A 94 4.92 7.78 -13.02
N LYS A 95 5.63 6.94 -13.81
CA LYS A 95 5.70 5.50 -13.57
C LYS A 95 6.99 5.19 -12.81
N THR A 96 6.88 4.55 -11.65
CA THR A 96 8.03 3.95 -10.98
C THR A 96 8.61 2.86 -11.88
N ASP A 97 9.91 2.96 -12.15
CA ASP A 97 10.64 1.95 -12.91
C ASP A 97 10.70 0.59 -12.16
N PHE A 98 11.11 -0.45 -12.87
CA PHE A 98 11.20 -1.81 -12.34
C PHE A 98 12.14 -1.92 -11.13
N VAL A 99 13.24 -1.16 -11.12
CA VAL A 99 14.23 -1.20 -10.04
C VAL A 99 13.61 -0.69 -8.75
N ARG A 100 12.91 0.45 -8.81
CA ARG A 100 12.22 1.04 -7.65
C ARG A 100 11.10 0.16 -7.13
N LYS A 101 10.34 -0.50 -8.01
CA LYS A 101 9.33 -1.50 -7.58
C LYS A 101 9.97 -2.68 -6.84
N ARG A 102 11.13 -3.14 -7.30
CA ARG A 102 11.88 -4.19 -6.62
C ARG A 102 12.44 -3.72 -5.27
N THR A 103 12.92 -2.48 -5.19
CA THR A 103 13.36 -1.88 -3.93
C THR A 103 12.21 -1.78 -2.92
N LEU A 104 11.03 -1.31 -3.35
CA LEU A 104 9.82 -1.28 -2.50
C LEU A 104 9.50 -2.67 -1.95
N SER A 105 9.47 -3.68 -2.82
CA SER A 105 9.19 -5.06 -2.43
C SER A 105 10.18 -5.57 -1.38
N LYS A 106 11.47 -5.29 -1.53
CA LYS A 106 12.49 -5.64 -0.52
C LYS A 106 12.29 -4.89 0.79
N GLN A 107 11.98 -3.60 0.74
CA GLN A 107 11.74 -2.80 1.95
C GLN A 107 10.51 -3.32 2.70
N LEU A 108 9.43 -3.67 1.99
CA LEU A 108 8.23 -4.25 2.59
C LEU A 108 8.50 -5.63 3.21
N ASP A 109 9.34 -6.47 2.60
CA ASP A 109 9.77 -7.73 3.20
C ASP A 109 10.50 -7.47 4.52
N ILE A 110 11.47 -6.54 4.54
CA ILE A 110 12.22 -6.18 5.75
C ILE A 110 11.30 -5.63 6.85
N LEU A 111 10.37 -4.74 6.50
CA LEU A 111 9.39 -4.15 7.42
C LEU A 111 8.49 -5.23 8.05
N THR A 112 7.95 -6.10 7.20
CA THR A 112 7.06 -7.18 7.65
C THR A 112 7.81 -8.17 8.53
N GLU A 113 9.03 -8.56 8.14
CA GLU A 113 9.88 -9.47 8.91
C GLU A 113 10.30 -8.86 10.26
N SER A 114 10.71 -7.59 10.27
CA SER A 114 11.05 -6.85 11.49
C SER A 114 9.87 -6.83 12.46
N TYR A 115 8.67 -6.47 11.96
CA TYR A 115 7.46 -6.46 12.76
C TYR A 115 7.09 -7.84 13.33
N VAL A 116 7.13 -8.89 12.51
CA VAL A 116 6.80 -10.26 12.95
C VAL A 116 7.78 -10.77 14.00
N LYS A 117 9.08 -10.47 13.86
CA LYS A 117 10.11 -10.94 14.80
C LYS A 117 10.14 -10.18 16.12
N HIS A 118 9.87 -8.87 16.08
CA HIS A 118 10.08 -7.99 17.22
C HIS A 118 8.79 -7.40 17.80
N SER A 119 7.61 -7.75 17.26
CA SER A 119 6.32 -7.14 17.59
C SER A 119 6.32 -5.61 17.42
N GLY A 120 7.15 -5.11 16.50
CA GLY A 120 7.40 -3.69 16.28
C GLY A 120 8.47 -3.49 15.21
N LEU A 121 8.58 -2.26 14.69
CA LEU A 121 9.64 -1.91 13.75
C LEU A 121 10.87 -1.42 14.52
N LEU A 122 12.04 -1.92 14.16
CA LEU A 122 13.32 -1.37 14.60
C LEU A 122 13.53 0.03 13.99
N ASP A 123 14.26 0.91 14.68
CA ASP A 123 14.38 2.30 14.25
C ASP A 123 15.17 2.45 12.96
N ASP A 124 16.20 1.63 12.73
CA ASP A 124 16.95 1.58 11.47
C ASP A 124 16.06 1.16 10.29
N VAL A 125 15.15 0.22 10.52
CA VAL A 125 14.15 -0.22 9.53
C VAL A 125 13.13 0.88 9.22
N LYS A 126 12.68 1.63 10.24
CA LYS A 126 11.80 2.79 10.05
C LYS A 126 12.50 3.88 9.23
N ASP A 127 13.73 4.21 9.58
CA ASP A 127 14.51 5.27 8.91
C ASP A 127 14.78 4.92 7.44
N ALA A 128 15.10 3.66 7.16
CA ALA A 128 15.26 3.17 5.79
C ALA A 128 13.94 3.29 5.01
N TYR A 129 12.81 2.96 5.64
CA TYR A 129 11.50 3.07 5.00
C TYR A 129 11.08 4.53 4.75
N ILE A 130 11.28 5.42 5.72
CA ILE A 130 11.02 6.87 5.58
C ILE A 130 11.86 7.46 4.45
N SER A 131 13.14 7.10 4.38
CA SER A 131 14.05 7.54 3.31
C SER A 131 13.52 7.10 1.95
N TYR A 132 13.16 5.83 1.83
CA TYR A 132 12.56 5.28 0.60
C TYR A 132 11.27 6.02 0.19
N LEU A 133 10.37 6.31 1.14
CA LEU A 133 9.13 7.04 0.86
C LEU A 133 9.42 8.45 0.36
N THR A 134 10.35 9.15 1.00
CA THR A 134 10.74 10.53 0.63
C THR A 134 11.36 10.56 -0.78
N GLU A 135 12.29 9.65 -1.08
CA GLU A 135 12.90 9.55 -2.42
C GLU A 135 11.88 9.16 -3.53
N THR A 136 10.85 8.41 -3.16
CA THR A 136 9.81 7.99 -4.11
C THR A 136 8.77 9.09 -4.32
N GLU A 137 8.47 9.88 -3.30
CA GLU A 137 7.59 11.05 -3.40
C GLU A 137 8.07 12.05 -4.46
N GLU A 138 9.38 12.32 -4.49
CA GLU A 138 9.99 13.30 -5.40
C GLU A 138 9.76 12.99 -6.89
N ILE A 139 9.61 11.71 -7.24
CA ILE A 139 9.46 11.25 -8.63
C ILE A 139 8.03 10.85 -8.99
N LYS A 140 7.11 10.85 -8.03
CA LYS A 140 5.72 10.44 -8.24
C LYS A 140 4.92 11.61 -8.83
N ALA A 141 3.81 11.25 -9.47
CA ALA A 141 2.88 12.25 -9.98
C ALA A 141 2.42 13.16 -8.82
N PRO A 142 2.23 14.48 -9.04
CA PRO A 142 1.86 15.42 -7.99
C PRO A 142 0.65 15.00 -7.15
N SER A 143 -0.33 14.33 -7.77
CA SER A 143 -1.52 13.80 -7.11
C SER A 143 -1.23 12.73 -6.05
N PHE A 144 -0.12 11.98 -6.18
CA PHE A 144 0.28 10.96 -5.22
C PHE A 144 1.11 11.52 -4.06
N LYS A 145 1.70 12.72 -4.18
CA LYS A 145 2.58 13.28 -3.13
C LYS A 145 1.93 13.35 -1.74
N PRO A 146 0.67 13.83 -1.58
CA PRO A 146 0.01 13.84 -0.28
C PRO A 146 -0.11 12.45 0.37
N ILE A 147 -0.13 11.38 -0.44
CA ILE A 147 -0.15 10.01 0.08
C ILE A 147 1.20 9.64 0.70
N TYR A 148 2.28 9.95 0.01
CA TYR A 148 3.64 9.67 0.48
C TYR A 148 4.01 10.53 1.70
N GLU A 149 3.64 11.81 1.70
CA GLU A 149 3.79 12.69 2.85
C GLU A 149 3.04 12.13 4.07
N TYR A 150 1.82 11.62 3.87
CA TYR A 150 1.04 11.01 4.93
C TYR A 150 1.72 9.77 5.52
N PHE A 151 2.11 8.79 4.68
CA PHE A 151 2.70 7.54 5.19
C PHE A 151 4.09 7.74 5.78
N SER A 152 4.89 8.66 5.24
CA SER A 152 6.19 9.01 5.82
C SER A 152 6.01 9.72 7.16
N GLY A 153 5.09 10.69 7.25
CA GLY A 153 4.75 11.39 8.48
C GLY A 153 4.16 10.46 9.55
N ARG A 154 3.37 9.46 9.16
CA ARG A 154 2.83 8.42 10.05
C ARG A 154 3.94 7.54 10.61
N THR A 155 4.93 7.17 9.81
CA THR A 155 6.04 6.27 10.22
C THR A 155 7.00 6.96 11.19
N ARG A 156 7.13 8.28 11.12
CA ARG A 156 7.96 9.10 12.04
C ARG A 156 7.39 9.22 13.46
N ARG A 157 6.11 8.92 13.66
CA ARG A 157 5.40 9.04 14.95
C ARG A 157 5.42 7.73 15.71
#